data_AF-A0A6A6D6E5-F1
#
_entry.id   AF-A0A6A6D6E5-F1
#
_cell.length_a   1.000
_cell.length_b   1.000
_cell.length_c   1.000
_cell.angle_alpha   90.00
_cell.angle_beta   90.00
_cell.angle_gamma   90.00
#
_symmetry.space_group_name_H-M   'P 1'
#
loop_
_entity.id
_entity.type
_entity.pdbx_description
1 polymer ?
#
loop_
_entity_poly.entity_id
_entity_poly.type
_entity_poly.pdbx_seq_one_letter_code
_entity_poly.pdbx_strand_id
1 'polypeptide(L)'
;MKNFAPAASIAVALGSLLFGTVTAQDVDPIVIKGTKFFYKTNGTEFYIKGIAYQQDFVSDGANSSNGYTDPLADPAGCSRDLPYLVQLSTNTIRVYAIDPTKDHSECMNMFANAGIYVIADLGSPSESIDSNNPTWTTEIYERYTGVVDALANYTNTLGFFAGNEVITQPNNTFAAPFVKAAVRDTKAYIKSKYRAIGVGYAAEDNQYVRDALSNYMNCGSDQDDAVDFYGQNVYSWCGDSSFTQSGYNVRVEDYQNYTVPVFFAEYGCNTAGTRLFTETPVLYGPMMDGVFSGGIVYLYFQEANNYGLVSVSGSSVSTLPDFGNLKTEIATVSPSIVTSASYTPSNTVPRSCPTGWANFTAAASPLPPSPDAGLCECMYNSLGCTVAPDVSEESYGDLFGYVCGLPGGACDGIAANGTTGTYGQFGMCNSTQQLGYVLNQYYLAQDSSPSACSFSGSAVTQAAATPSGSCRDQLSSASVAISASGGSGGSRGSSGASSSSAGATGMNNVIHPAIGSLAFWLFVQLAVVSGIGMIML
;
A
#
# COMPACT_ATOMS: atom_id res chain seq x y z
N MET A 1 -36.18 29.87 71.58
CA MET A 1 -36.43 30.97 70.62
C MET A 1 -35.05 31.38 70.09
N LYS A 2 -34.63 30.79 68.96
CA LYS A 2 -34.74 31.30 67.58
C LYS A 2 -33.70 32.39 67.26
N ASN A 3 -32.70 31.95 66.48
CA ASN A 3 -32.03 32.55 65.31
C ASN A 3 -31.83 34.06 65.24
N PHE A 4 -30.62 34.48 64.80
CA PHE A 4 -30.41 35.12 63.48
C PHE A 4 -28.91 35.10 63.10
N ALA A 5 -28.63 34.68 61.87
CA ALA A 5 -27.32 34.74 61.22
C ALA A 5 -27.07 36.11 60.58
N PRO A 6 -25.83 36.40 60.14
CA PRO A 6 -25.65 37.07 58.86
C PRO A 6 -24.69 36.31 57.93
N ALA A 7 -25.02 36.43 56.65
CA ALA A 7 -24.39 35.79 55.50
C ALA A 7 -23.00 36.36 55.19
N ALA A 8 -22.07 35.48 54.81
CA ALA A 8 -20.84 35.84 54.12
C ALA A 8 -20.95 35.38 52.66
N SER A 9 -20.92 36.35 51.75
CA SER A 9 -20.98 36.14 50.31
C SER A 9 -19.72 35.44 49.80
N ILE A 10 -19.88 34.29 49.14
CA ILE A 10 -18.83 33.61 48.39
C ILE A 10 -18.76 34.25 47.00
N ALA A 11 -17.66 34.94 46.72
CA ALA A 11 -17.31 35.37 45.37
C ALA A 11 -16.77 34.15 44.59
N VAL A 12 -17.54 33.67 43.62
CA VAL A 12 -17.09 32.64 42.67
C VAL A 12 -16.21 33.33 41.63
N ALA A 13 -14.90 33.08 41.70
CA ALA A 13 -13.98 33.42 40.63
C ALA A 13 -14.19 32.45 39.46
N LEU A 14 -14.82 32.94 38.39
CA LEU A 14 -14.89 32.26 37.10
C LEU A 14 -13.49 32.24 36.50
N GLY A 15 -12.75 31.15 36.73
CA GLY A 15 -11.52 30.84 36.01
C GLY A 15 -11.84 30.56 34.55
N SER A 16 -11.46 31.48 33.67
CA SER A 16 -11.52 31.32 32.23
C SER A 16 -10.58 30.19 31.83
N LEU A 17 -11.13 29.01 31.51
CA LEU A 17 -10.42 27.95 30.80
C LEU A 17 -10.11 28.47 29.39
N LEU A 18 -8.92 29.04 29.24
CA LEU A 18 -8.28 29.15 27.94
C LEU A 18 -8.01 27.72 27.49
N PHE A 19 -8.82 27.23 26.55
CA PHE A 19 -8.46 26.08 25.73
C PHE A 19 -7.21 26.47 24.95
N GLY A 20 -6.04 26.20 25.53
CA GLY A 20 -4.81 26.19 24.78
C GLY A 20 -4.94 25.14 23.71
N THR A 21 -4.87 25.54 22.44
CA THR A 21 -4.53 24.63 21.36
C THR A 21 -3.26 23.91 21.79
N VAL A 22 -3.34 22.61 22.06
CA VAL A 22 -2.16 21.76 22.22
C VAL A 22 -1.49 21.79 20.85
N THR A 23 -0.55 22.71 20.65
CA THR A 23 0.39 22.63 19.55
C THR A 23 1.15 21.33 19.77
N ALA A 24 1.08 20.40 18.81
CA ALA A 24 1.95 19.24 18.79
C ALA A 24 3.36 19.71 19.15
N GLN A 25 4.00 19.07 20.12
CA GLN A 25 5.38 19.41 20.42
C GLN A 25 6.22 18.78 19.31
N ASP A 26 6.54 19.59 18.31
CA ASP A 26 7.19 19.14 17.08
C ASP A 26 8.55 18.51 17.38
N VAL A 27 8.71 17.20 17.13
CA VAL A 27 10.04 16.61 16.93
C VAL A 27 10.60 17.02 15.59
N ASP A 28 11.93 17.00 15.45
CA ASP A 28 12.61 17.35 14.20
C ASP A 28 12.23 16.37 13.08
N PRO A 29 11.48 16.79 12.04
CA PRO A 29 11.05 15.87 10.99
C PRO A 29 12.24 15.15 10.33
N ILE A 30 12.02 13.93 9.87
CA ILE A 30 13.01 13.23 9.06
C ILE A 30 12.81 13.58 7.58
N VAL A 31 13.93 13.81 6.89
CA VAL A 31 13.98 14.09 5.45
C VAL A 31 14.91 13.12 4.75
N ILE A 32 14.67 12.90 3.46
CA ILE A 32 15.45 12.01 2.61
C ILE A 32 16.46 12.85 1.82
N LYS A 33 17.71 12.38 1.76
CA LYS A 33 18.73 12.88 0.84
C LYS A 33 19.49 11.68 0.29
N GLY A 34 19.42 11.45 -1.02
CA GLY A 34 20.04 10.28 -1.64
C GLY A 34 19.53 8.99 -1.01
N THR A 35 20.45 8.15 -0.54
CA THR A 35 20.16 6.83 0.04
C THR A 35 19.98 6.84 1.57
N LYS A 36 19.87 8.01 2.20
CA LYS A 36 19.88 8.15 3.66
C LYS A 36 18.76 9.05 4.17
N PHE A 37 18.35 8.77 5.40
CA PHE A 37 17.45 9.61 6.19
C PHE A 37 18.26 10.56 7.09
N PHE A 38 17.75 11.76 7.30
CA PHE A 38 18.38 12.77 8.16
C PHE A 38 17.35 13.51 8.99
N TYR A 39 17.70 13.86 10.22
CA TYR A 39 16.99 14.89 10.96
C TYR A 39 17.06 16.23 10.20
N LYS A 40 15.91 16.85 9.96
CA LYS A 40 15.80 18.04 9.09
C LYS A 40 16.61 19.23 9.60
N THR A 41 16.64 19.45 10.92
CA THR A 41 17.23 20.65 11.53
C THR A 41 18.71 20.46 11.81
N ASN A 42 19.09 19.38 12.50
CA ASN A 42 20.50 19.15 12.87
C ASN A 42 21.31 18.39 11.80
N GLY A 43 20.64 17.77 10.83
CA GLY A 43 21.27 17.08 9.71
C GLY A 43 21.95 15.77 10.08
N THR A 44 21.82 15.25 11.30
CA THR A 44 22.40 13.96 11.69
C THR A 44 21.66 12.83 10.98
N GLU A 45 22.39 11.83 10.51
CA GLU A 45 21.78 10.64 9.90
C GLU A 45 20.86 9.92 10.87
N PHE A 46 19.70 9.49 10.35
CA PHE A 46 18.68 8.76 11.08
C PHE A 46 18.70 7.29 10.62
N TYR A 47 18.94 6.38 11.56
CA TYR A 47 18.77 4.95 11.36
C TYR A 47 17.47 4.49 12.04
N ILE A 48 16.66 3.73 11.32
CA ILE A 48 15.43 3.13 11.84
C ILE A 48 15.80 2.03 12.82
N LYS A 49 15.44 2.20 14.10
CA LYS A 49 15.40 1.17 15.14
C LYS A 49 13.94 0.88 15.44
N GLY A 50 13.35 0.04 14.60
CA GLY A 50 11.91 -0.08 14.48
C GLY A 50 11.32 -1.30 15.18
N ILE A 51 10.03 -1.20 15.54
CA ILE A 51 9.19 -2.33 15.92
C ILE A 51 7.83 -2.21 15.22
N ALA A 52 7.34 -3.30 14.63
CA ALA A 52 6.00 -3.38 14.09
C ALA A 52 4.97 -3.37 15.24
N TYR A 53 4.07 -2.39 15.24
CA TYR A 53 3.17 -2.08 16.36
C TYR A 53 1.71 -2.12 15.88
N GLN A 54 1.17 -3.32 15.78
CA GLN A 54 -0.18 -3.57 15.29
C GLN A 54 -0.75 -4.79 15.98
N GLN A 55 -1.90 -4.65 16.65
CA GLN A 55 -2.63 -5.80 17.16
C GLN A 55 -3.44 -6.46 16.05
N ASP A 56 -3.57 -7.77 16.16
CA ASP A 56 -4.53 -8.61 15.48
C ASP A 56 -5.94 -8.08 15.70
N PHE A 57 -6.79 -8.36 14.72
CA PHE A 57 -8.19 -8.05 14.80
C PHE A 57 -8.90 -9.04 15.73
N VAL A 58 -9.48 -8.54 16.82
CA VAL A 58 -10.42 -9.31 17.63
C VAL A 58 -11.82 -8.77 17.36
N SER A 59 -12.71 -9.62 16.84
CA SER A 59 -14.11 -9.27 16.56
C SER A 59 -14.93 -9.19 17.85
N ASP A 60 -14.63 -8.24 18.73
CA ASP A 60 -15.32 -8.09 20.02
C ASP A 60 -16.61 -7.27 19.88
N GLY A 61 -17.55 -7.76 19.06
CA GLY A 61 -19.01 -7.51 19.13
C GLY A 61 -19.55 -6.06 19.14
N ALA A 62 -18.70 -5.03 19.17
CA ALA A 62 -19.06 -3.64 19.32
C ALA A 62 -18.06 -2.77 18.53
N ASN A 63 -18.48 -2.37 17.33
CA ASN A 63 -17.86 -1.31 16.51
C ASN A 63 -16.42 -1.54 15.99
N SER A 64 -16.21 -2.57 15.19
CA SER A 64 -15.09 -2.55 14.22
C SER A 64 -15.56 -3.07 12.87
N SER A 65 -16.19 -2.18 12.10
CA SER A 65 -16.71 -2.47 10.75
C SER A 65 -15.62 -2.75 9.71
N ASN A 66 -14.36 -2.46 10.01
CA ASN A 66 -13.29 -2.37 9.01
C ASN A 66 -12.30 -3.55 9.05
N GLY A 67 -12.48 -4.52 9.96
CA GLY A 67 -11.66 -5.75 9.99
C GLY A 67 -10.21 -5.59 10.49
N TYR A 68 -9.88 -4.48 11.17
CA TYR A 68 -8.59 -4.26 11.83
C TYR A 68 -8.73 -3.44 13.13
N THR A 69 -7.71 -3.48 13.97
CA THR A 69 -7.57 -2.64 15.17
C THR A 69 -6.70 -1.42 14.84
N ASP A 70 -7.07 -0.21 15.26
CA ASP A 70 -6.19 0.96 15.10
C ASP A 70 -5.38 1.19 16.40
N PRO A 71 -4.06 0.85 16.44
CA PRO A 71 -3.23 1.03 17.61
C PRO A 71 -3.02 2.50 18.00
N LEU A 72 -3.11 3.43 17.04
CA LEU A 72 -2.85 4.85 17.25
C LEU A 72 -4.10 5.62 17.70
N ALA A 73 -5.27 4.99 17.63
CA ALA A 73 -6.52 5.49 18.19
C ALA A 73 -6.84 4.90 19.59
N ASP A 74 -5.85 4.27 20.25
CA ASP A 74 -5.94 3.75 21.62
C ASP A 74 -4.90 4.42 22.55
N PRO A 75 -5.19 5.63 23.09
CA PRO A 75 -4.26 6.32 23.98
C PRO A 75 -3.85 5.52 25.23
N ALA A 76 -4.75 4.67 25.74
CA ALA A 76 -4.46 3.82 26.89
C ALA A 76 -3.46 2.72 26.51
N GLY A 77 -3.63 2.10 25.35
CA GLY A 77 -2.68 1.15 24.75
C GLY A 77 -1.31 1.79 24.49
N CYS A 78 -1.27 2.93 23.80
CA CYS A 78 -0.04 3.69 23.55
C CYS A 78 0.72 4.01 24.85
N SER A 79 0.01 4.51 25.86
CA SER A 79 0.57 4.85 27.17
C SER A 79 1.11 3.63 27.92
N ARG A 80 0.37 2.51 27.88
CA ARG A 80 0.79 1.24 28.46
C ARG A 80 2.07 0.71 27.82
N ASP A 81 2.19 0.84 26.51
CA ASP A 81 3.22 0.18 25.72
C ASP A 81 4.50 1.02 25.58
N LEU A 82 4.38 2.35 25.62
CA LEU A 82 5.51 3.27 25.47
C LEU A 82 6.72 2.94 26.38
N PRO A 83 6.56 2.65 27.68
CA PRO A 83 7.70 2.32 28.54
C PRO A 83 8.49 1.09 28.09
N TYR A 84 7.87 0.16 27.36
CA TYR A 84 8.51 -1.04 26.82
C TYR A 84 9.22 -0.73 25.50
N LEU A 85 8.59 0.05 24.61
CA LEU A 85 9.23 0.53 23.39
C LEU A 85 10.51 1.34 23.68
N VAL A 86 10.47 2.21 24.69
CA VAL A 86 11.63 2.99 25.15
C VAL A 86 12.74 2.08 25.68
N GLN A 87 12.40 1.03 26.44
CA GLN A 87 13.39 0.06 26.93
C GLN A 87 14.09 -0.71 25.81
N LEU A 88 13.43 -0.89 24.66
CA LEU A 88 13.99 -1.50 23.46
C LEU A 88 14.75 -0.50 22.58
N SER A 89 14.94 0.75 23.03
CA SER A 89 15.57 1.81 22.25
C SER A 89 14.88 2.07 20.91
N THR A 90 13.57 1.83 20.86
CA THR A 90 12.74 2.03 19.66
C THR A 90 12.69 3.51 19.32
N ASN A 91 12.96 3.85 18.06
CA ASN A 91 12.77 5.21 17.55
C ASN A 91 11.76 5.27 16.40
N THR A 92 11.24 4.12 15.95
CA THR A 92 10.27 4.04 14.86
C THR A 92 9.28 2.93 15.17
N ILE A 93 7.99 3.15 14.90
CA ILE A 93 7.01 2.08 14.83
C ILE A 93 6.45 1.98 13.41
N ARG A 94 6.16 0.75 12.98
CA ARG A 94 5.37 0.51 11.76
C ARG A 94 3.95 0.13 12.15
N VAL A 95 2.96 0.80 11.58
CA VAL A 95 1.54 0.47 11.76
C VAL A 95 0.96 0.08 10.41
N TYR A 96 0.22 -1.04 10.35
CA TYR A 96 -0.25 -1.61 9.08
C TYR A 96 -1.64 -1.12 8.69
N ALA A 97 -2.44 -0.71 9.67
CA ALA A 97 -3.76 -0.13 9.44
C ALA A 97 -4.15 0.84 10.55
N ILE A 98 -4.56 2.04 10.15
CA ILE A 98 -5.21 3.03 11.03
C ILE A 98 -6.60 3.35 10.48
N ASP A 99 -7.51 3.84 11.32
CA ASP A 99 -8.78 4.40 10.92
C ASP A 99 -8.62 5.92 10.74
N PRO A 100 -8.60 6.43 9.49
CA PRO A 100 -8.35 7.85 9.22
C PRO A 100 -9.46 8.77 9.77
N THR A 101 -10.58 8.22 10.24
CA THR A 101 -11.69 9.00 10.83
C THR A 101 -11.54 9.23 12.34
N LYS A 102 -10.57 8.57 12.99
CA LYS A 102 -10.29 8.70 14.43
C LYS A 102 -9.29 9.79 14.72
N ASP A 103 -9.25 10.23 15.98
CA ASP A 103 -8.21 11.13 16.47
C ASP A 103 -6.99 10.34 16.94
N HIS A 104 -5.84 10.63 16.35
CA HIS A 104 -4.55 10.02 16.71
C HIS A 104 -3.66 10.93 17.55
N SER A 105 -4.15 12.12 17.92
CA SER A 105 -3.32 13.19 18.47
C SER A 105 -2.60 12.79 19.76
N GLU A 106 -3.26 12.08 20.67
CA GLU A 106 -2.67 11.71 21.97
C GLU A 106 -1.54 10.68 21.79
N CYS A 107 -1.75 9.61 21.03
CA CYS A 107 -0.71 8.63 20.72
C CYS A 107 0.45 9.24 19.94
N MET A 108 0.16 10.00 18.89
CA MET A 108 1.21 10.62 18.04
C MET A 108 2.07 11.60 18.84
N ASN A 109 1.46 12.44 19.69
CA ASN A 109 2.20 13.35 20.57
C ASN A 109 3.02 12.59 21.62
N MET A 110 2.48 11.50 22.17
CA MET A 110 3.18 10.68 23.15
C MET A 110 4.42 10.01 22.55
N PHE A 111 4.31 9.44 21.36
CA PHE A 111 5.43 8.87 20.64
C PHE A 111 6.43 9.94 20.21
N ALA A 112 5.96 11.09 19.71
CA ALA A 112 6.82 12.24 19.40
C ALA A 112 7.64 12.67 20.63
N ASN A 113 7.03 12.82 21.80
CA ASN A 113 7.72 13.20 23.04
C ASN A 113 8.80 12.19 23.47
N ALA A 114 8.65 10.92 23.07
CA ALA A 114 9.64 9.87 23.30
C ALA A 114 10.67 9.73 22.17
N GLY A 115 10.59 10.55 21.11
CA GLY A 115 11.45 10.47 19.94
C GLY A 115 11.13 9.30 19.00
N ILE A 116 9.90 8.77 19.06
CA ILE A 116 9.42 7.66 18.23
C ILE A 116 8.66 8.22 17.03
N TYR A 117 9.10 7.81 15.85
CA TYR A 117 8.51 8.11 14.55
C TYR A 117 7.56 7.01 14.10
N VAL A 118 6.68 7.32 13.13
CA VAL A 118 5.71 6.38 12.59
C VAL A 118 5.90 6.23 11.09
N ILE A 119 6.03 4.99 10.62
CA ILE A 119 5.76 4.62 9.22
C ILE A 119 4.39 3.94 9.19
N ALA A 120 3.48 4.44 8.38
CA ALA A 120 2.15 3.88 8.25
C ALA A 120 1.93 3.29 6.86
N ASP A 121 1.40 2.09 6.79
CA ASP A 121 0.84 1.56 5.55
C ASP A 121 -0.47 2.31 5.22
N LEU A 122 -0.67 2.65 3.94
CA LEU A 122 -1.83 3.45 3.50
C LEU A 122 -3.11 2.60 3.33
N GLY A 123 -2.92 1.32 3.02
CA GLY A 123 -4.00 0.38 2.84
C GLY A 123 -4.64 -0.11 4.14
N SER A 124 -5.61 -1.01 3.98
CA SER A 124 -6.14 -1.88 5.04
C SER A 124 -6.41 -3.27 4.46
N PRO A 125 -6.72 -4.28 5.28
CA PRO A 125 -7.09 -5.60 4.77
C PRO A 125 -8.22 -5.59 3.72
N SER A 126 -9.16 -4.63 3.79
CA SER A 126 -10.29 -4.53 2.85
C SER A 126 -10.12 -3.45 1.77
N GLU A 127 -9.20 -2.50 1.95
CA GLU A 127 -9.04 -1.33 1.07
C GLU A 127 -7.58 -1.21 0.63
N SER A 128 -7.14 -2.17 -0.19
CA SER A 128 -5.78 -2.27 -0.71
C SER A 128 -5.78 -2.78 -2.15
N ILE A 129 -4.65 -2.61 -2.84
CA ILE A 129 -4.42 -3.21 -4.15
C ILE A 129 -4.34 -4.73 -3.98
N ASP A 130 -5.26 -5.47 -4.62
CA ASP A 130 -5.26 -6.92 -4.64
C ASP A 130 -4.16 -7.45 -5.59
N SER A 131 -3.34 -8.39 -5.13
CA SER A 131 -2.25 -8.99 -5.92
C SER A 131 -2.71 -9.69 -7.19
N ASN A 132 -3.87 -10.34 -7.16
CA ASN A 132 -4.38 -11.21 -8.22
C ASN A 132 -5.37 -10.49 -9.13
N ASN A 133 -6.05 -9.46 -8.62
CA ASN A 133 -6.95 -8.60 -9.40
C ASN A 133 -6.68 -7.12 -9.13
N PRO A 134 -5.49 -6.61 -9.49
CA PRO A 134 -5.05 -5.29 -9.07
C PRO A 134 -5.85 -4.19 -9.75
N THR A 135 -6.29 -3.24 -8.95
CA THR A 135 -6.93 -2.00 -9.39
C THR A 135 -6.32 -0.81 -8.65
N TRP A 136 -6.47 0.37 -9.23
CA TRP A 136 -6.12 1.64 -8.59
C TRP A 136 -7.27 2.60 -8.82
N THR A 137 -8.25 2.57 -7.90
CA THR A 137 -9.54 3.24 -8.06
C THR A 137 -9.67 4.47 -7.16
N THR A 138 -10.74 5.23 -7.37
CA THR A 138 -11.14 6.36 -6.53
C THR A 138 -11.29 6.00 -5.07
N GLU A 139 -11.76 4.78 -4.75
CA GLU A 139 -11.98 4.32 -3.38
C GLU A 139 -10.64 4.03 -2.69
N ILE A 140 -9.73 3.31 -3.35
CA ILE A 140 -8.40 3.02 -2.80
C ILE A 140 -7.60 4.32 -2.65
N TYR A 141 -7.73 5.25 -3.59
CA TYR A 141 -7.10 6.56 -3.49
C TYR A 141 -7.67 7.41 -2.35
N GLU A 142 -8.99 7.43 -2.15
CA GLU A 142 -9.63 8.10 -1.01
C GLU A 142 -9.14 7.50 0.31
N ARG A 143 -9.05 6.17 0.41
CA ARG A 143 -8.46 5.47 1.55
C ARG A 143 -7.03 5.96 1.84
N TYR A 144 -6.17 5.96 0.82
CA TYR A 144 -4.76 6.30 0.96
C TYR A 144 -4.59 7.78 1.36
N THR A 145 -5.31 8.67 0.71
CA THR A 145 -5.27 10.11 1.01
C THR A 145 -5.90 10.45 2.36
N GLY A 146 -6.90 9.69 2.81
CA GLY A 146 -7.45 9.80 4.17
C GLY A 146 -6.41 9.47 5.25
N VAL A 147 -5.61 8.42 5.07
CA VAL A 147 -4.50 8.08 6.00
C VAL A 147 -3.43 9.18 5.98
N VAL A 148 -3.10 9.72 4.81
CA VAL A 148 -2.20 10.88 4.70
C VAL A 148 -2.75 12.08 5.47
N ASP A 149 -4.02 12.44 5.27
CA ASP A 149 -4.65 13.59 5.93
C ASP A 149 -4.64 13.44 7.46
N ALA A 150 -4.87 12.22 7.96
CA ALA A 150 -4.87 11.90 9.37
C ALA A 150 -3.48 12.07 10.01
N LEU A 151 -2.40 11.70 9.30
CA LEU A 151 -1.07 11.58 9.90
C LEU A 151 -0.03 12.63 9.43
N ALA A 152 -0.20 13.27 8.28
CA ALA A 152 0.85 14.10 7.66
C ALA A 152 1.19 15.37 8.45
N ASN A 153 0.27 15.85 9.30
CA ASN A 153 0.49 17.01 10.15
C ASN A 153 1.41 16.73 11.35
N TYR A 154 1.59 15.48 11.76
CA TYR A 154 2.52 15.15 12.84
C TYR A 154 3.96 15.11 12.32
N THR A 155 4.88 15.79 12.99
CA THR A 155 6.29 15.83 12.55
C THR A 155 7.02 14.51 12.72
N ASN A 156 6.54 13.63 13.59
CA ASN A 156 7.05 12.27 13.77
C ASN A 156 6.50 11.27 12.74
N THR A 157 5.67 11.68 11.78
CA THR A 157 5.32 10.83 10.61
C THR A 157 6.52 10.73 9.68
N LEU A 158 7.21 9.59 9.69
CA LEU A 158 8.45 9.36 8.92
C LEU A 158 8.15 9.14 7.43
N GLY A 159 7.13 8.35 7.12
CA GLY A 159 6.82 7.95 5.76
C GLY A 159 5.58 7.09 5.66
N PHE A 160 5.19 6.78 4.43
CA PHE A 160 4.04 5.92 4.13
C PHE A 160 4.43 4.76 3.22
N PHE A 161 3.86 3.58 3.43
CA PHE A 161 3.93 2.49 2.46
C PHE A 161 2.67 2.48 1.59
N ALA A 162 2.84 2.62 0.27
CA ALA A 162 1.76 2.53 -0.71
C ALA A 162 1.40 1.07 -1.12
N GLY A 163 2.01 0.10 -0.43
CA GLY A 163 1.74 -1.30 -0.62
C GLY A 163 2.69 -2.13 0.24
N ASN A 164 2.19 -3.26 0.72
CA ASN A 164 2.95 -4.26 1.45
C ASN A 164 2.71 -5.60 0.77
N GLU A 165 3.77 -6.21 0.23
CA GLU A 165 3.73 -7.56 -0.34
C GLU A 165 2.59 -7.77 -1.34
N VAL A 166 2.27 -6.74 -2.13
CA VAL A 166 1.31 -6.88 -3.24
C VAL A 166 1.89 -7.82 -4.31
N ILE A 167 3.22 -7.76 -4.52
CA ILE A 167 3.96 -8.64 -5.40
C ILE A 167 4.80 -9.58 -4.55
N THR A 168 4.47 -10.87 -4.60
CA THR A 168 5.11 -11.93 -3.79
C THR A 168 5.64 -13.08 -4.63
N GLN A 169 5.20 -13.22 -5.88
CA GLN A 169 5.50 -14.38 -6.72
C GLN A 169 5.42 -14.05 -8.22
N PRO A 170 6.06 -14.85 -9.11
CA PRO A 170 6.11 -14.54 -10.54
C PRO A 170 4.75 -14.28 -11.20
N ASN A 171 3.71 -15.00 -10.77
CA ASN A 171 2.35 -14.93 -11.32
C ASN A 171 1.50 -13.78 -10.76
N ASN A 172 2.03 -12.86 -9.94
CA ASN A 172 1.32 -11.63 -9.56
C ASN A 172 2.15 -10.35 -9.83
N THR A 173 3.25 -10.46 -10.59
CA THR A 173 4.10 -9.30 -10.90
C THR A 173 3.36 -8.21 -11.68
N PHE A 174 2.32 -8.54 -12.43
CA PHE A 174 1.45 -7.58 -13.13
C PHE A 174 0.70 -6.60 -12.20
N ALA A 175 0.74 -6.78 -10.88
CA ALA A 175 0.23 -5.80 -9.92
C ALA A 175 1.18 -4.62 -9.67
N ALA A 176 2.48 -4.75 -10.00
CA ALA A 176 3.49 -3.72 -9.77
C ALA A 176 3.17 -2.33 -10.36
N PRO A 177 2.58 -2.20 -11.57
CA PRO A 177 2.21 -0.90 -12.12
C PRO A 177 1.17 -0.15 -11.28
N PHE A 178 0.26 -0.85 -10.62
CA PHE A 178 -0.79 -0.26 -9.79
C PHE A 178 -0.20 0.31 -8.50
N VAL A 179 0.71 -0.43 -7.85
CA VAL A 179 1.44 0.06 -6.69
C VAL A 179 2.27 1.29 -7.06
N LYS A 180 2.93 1.27 -8.23
CA LYS A 180 3.72 2.40 -8.70
C LYS A 180 2.86 3.64 -9.02
N ALA A 181 1.65 3.45 -9.56
CA ALA A 181 0.68 4.53 -9.69
C ALA A 181 0.21 5.07 -8.33
N ALA A 182 0.00 4.20 -7.34
CA ALA A 182 -0.34 4.61 -5.98
C ALA A 182 0.76 5.46 -5.34
N VAL A 183 2.04 5.10 -5.55
CA VAL A 183 3.20 5.90 -5.14
C VAL A 183 3.14 7.28 -5.80
N ARG A 184 3.04 7.35 -7.13
CA ARG A 184 2.96 8.60 -7.90
C ARG A 184 1.87 9.53 -7.36
N ASP A 185 0.65 9.01 -7.25
CA ASP A 185 -0.53 9.82 -6.93
C ASP A 185 -0.56 10.23 -5.45
N THR A 186 -0.07 9.39 -4.54
CA THR A 186 0.07 9.75 -3.12
C THR A 186 1.14 10.83 -2.94
N LYS A 187 2.28 10.72 -3.62
CA LYS A 187 3.33 11.76 -3.59
C LYS A 187 2.81 13.09 -4.13
N ALA A 188 2.08 13.06 -5.24
CA ALA A 188 1.45 14.25 -5.80
C ALA A 188 0.46 14.89 -4.81
N TYR A 189 -0.34 14.07 -4.12
CA TYR A 189 -1.27 14.52 -3.10
C TYR A 189 -0.55 15.19 -1.92
N ILE A 190 0.47 14.52 -1.34
CA ILE A 190 1.29 15.06 -0.25
C ILE A 190 1.92 16.41 -0.65
N LYS A 191 2.54 16.47 -1.83
CA LYS A 191 3.20 17.69 -2.35
C LYS A 191 2.25 18.87 -2.51
N SER A 192 0.95 18.63 -2.71
CA SER A 192 -0.04 19.68 -2.89
C SER A 192 -0.48 20.37 -1.60
N LYS A 193 -0.28 19.72 -0.43
CA LYS A 193 -0.88 20.17 0.85
C LYS A 193 0.07 20.15 2.05
N TYR A 194 1.04 19.24 2.09
CA TYR A 194 1.80 18.89 3.29
C TYR A 194 3.30 19.14 3.11
N ARG A 195 4.05 18.96 4.21
CA ARG A 195 5.52 18.87 4.14
C ARG A 195 5.93 17.66 3.29
N ALA A 196 7.17 17.65 2.84
CA ALA A 196 7.74 16.45 2.23
C ALA A 196 7.72 15.28 3.23
N ILE A 197 7.04 14.21 2.84
CA ILE A 197 6.97 12.91 3.52
C ILE A 197 7.15 11.87 2.42
N GLY A 198 8.05 10.92 2.61
CA GLY A 198 8.35 9.91 1.60
C GLY A 198 7.21 8.90 1.48
N VAL A 199 6.99 8.40 0.25
CA VAL A 199 6.12 7.26 -0.03
C VAL A 199 6.96 6.11 -0.59
N GLY A 200 6.96 4.98 0.09
CA GLY A 200 7.71 3.79 -0.27
C GLY A 200 6.85 2.57 -0.53
N TYR A 201 7.51 1.42 -0.63
CA TYR A 201 6.89 0.10 -0.75
C TYR A 201 7.59 -0.91 0.16
N ALA A 202 6.83 -1.78 0.81
CA ALA A 202 7.35 -2.90 1.60
C ALA A 202 7.23 -4.20 0.80
N ALA A 203 8.38 -4.82 0.50
CA ALA A 203 8.48 -5.96 -0.40
C ALA A 203 8.78 -7.27 0.32
N GLU A 204 8.20 -8.36 -0.17
CA GLU A 204 8.53 -9.74 0.20
C GLU A 204 9.96 -10.10 -0.26
N ASP A 205 10.59 -11.08 0.38
CA ASP A 205 11.94 -11.55 0.04
C ASP A 205 11.98 -12.79 -0.89
N ASN A 206 11.07 -12.85 -1.86
CA ASN A 206 11.05 -13.94 -2.82
C ASN A 206 12.13 -13.79 -3.90
N GLN A 207 13.08 -14.72 -3.94
CA GLN A 207 14.22 -14.72 -4.87
C GLN A 207 13.86 -14.67 -6.36
N TYR A 208 12.66 -15.10 -6.75
CA TYR A 208 12.27 -15.13 -8.16
C TYR A 208 11.82 -13.77 -8.69
N VAL A 209 11.47 -12.84 -7.79
CA VAL A 209 10.92 -11.52 -8.15
C VAL A 209 11.63 -10.36 -7.48
N ARG A 210 12.33 -10.58 -6.35
CA ARG A 210 13.05 -9.57 -5.54
C ARG A 210 13.79 -8.53 -6.39
N ASP A 211 14.75 -8.98 -7.20
CA ASP A 211 15.64 -8.06 -7.92
C ASP A 211 14.89 -7.29 -9.01
N ALA A 212 13.95 -7.95 -9.69
CA ALA A 212 13.13 -7.32 -10.70
C ALA A 212 12.18 -6.28 -10.08
N LEU A 213 11.57 -6.61 -8.95
CA LEU A 213 10.64 -5.74 -8.23
C LEU A 213 11.35 -4.51 -7.66
N SER A 214 12.51 -4.68 -7.02
CA SER A 214 13.27 -3.54 -6.50
C SER A 214 13.74 -2.62 -7.63
N ASN A 215 14.20 -3.19 -8.77
CA ASN A 215 14.52 -2.42 -9.96
C ASN A 215 13.29 -1.68 -10.51
N TYR A 216 12.15 -2.35 -10.59
CA TYR A 216 10.91 -1.78 -11.12
C TYR A 216 10.42 -0.57 -10.30
N MET A 217 10.47 -0.67 -8.97
CA MET A 217 10.06 0.42 -8.07
C MET A 217 10.96 1.66 -8.13
N ASN A 218 12.20 1.50 -8.61
CA ASN A 218 13.17 2.60 -8.72
C ASN A 218 13.34 3.13 -10.15
N CYS A 219 12.97 2.34 -11.17
CA CYS A 219 13.19 2.71 -12.55
C CYS A 219 12.22 3.78 -13.08
N GLY A 220 12.41 4.19 -14.33
CA GLY A 220 11.50 5.09 -15.05
C GLY A 220 12.15 6.43 -15.36
N SER A 221 11.74 7.04 -16.48
CA SER A 221 12.22 8.37 -16.86
C SER A 221 11.61 9.47 -16.00
N ASP A 222 10.39 9.24 -15.50
CA ASP A 222 9.76 10.07 -14.47
C ASP A 222 10.04 9.47 -13.10
N GLN A 223 10.73 10.22 -12.24
CA GLN A 223 11.07 9.78 -10.89
C GLN A 223 9.99 10.17 -9.87
N ASP A 224 8.96 10.93 -10.27
CA ASP A 224 7.78 11.09 -9.43
C ASP A 224 7.03 9.75 -9.28
N ASP A 225 7.15 8.84 -10.26
CA ASP A 225 6.62 7.46 -10.21
C ASP A 225 7.44 6.51 -9.32
N ALA A 226 8.70 6.81 -9.04
CA ALA A 226 9.57 5.94 -8.25
C ALA A 226 9.30 6.08 -6.74
N VAL A 227 9.56 5.02 -5.99
CA VAL A 227 9.48 5.07 -4.51
C VAL A 227 10.51 6.03 -3.92
N ASP A 228 10.16 6.71 -2.84
CA ASP A 228 11.09 7.57 -2.09
C ASP A 228 11.98 6.77 -1.12
N PHE A 229 11.56 5.57 -0.74
CA PHE A 229 12.34 4.57 0.01
C PHE A 229 11.81 3.16 -0.28
N TYR A 230 12.65 2.15 -0.03
CA TYR A 230 12.30 0.75 -0.27
C TYR A 230 12.50 -0.08 1.00
N GLY A 231 11.41 -0.67 1.46
CA GLY A 231 11.41 -1.60 2.58
C GLY A 231 11.43 -3.04 2.07
N GLN A 232 12.19 -3.92 2.71
CA GLN A 232 12.12 -5.35 2.45
C GLN A 232 11.83 -6.14 3.74
N ASN A 233 10.88 -7.07 3.69
CA ASN A 233 10.57 -7.98 4.79
C ASN A 233 11.55 -9.16 4.71
N VAL A 234 12.58 -9.17 5.55
CA VAL A 234 13.74 -10.08 5.45
C VAL A 234 13.83 -10.99 6.67
N TYR A 235 13.49 -12.27 6.46
CA TYR A 235 13.47 -13.31 7.51
C TYR A 235 14.56 -14.38 7.33
N SER A 236 15.58 -14.12 6.51
CA SER A 236 16.59 -15.13 6.16
C SER A 236 17.64 -15.40 7.26
N TRP A 237 17.69 -14.57 8.30
CA TRP A 237 18.54 -14.81 9.47
C TRP A 237 17.72 -15.46 10.59
N CYS A 238 17.91 -16.76 10.81
CA CYS A 238 17.20 -17.53 11.84
C CYS A 238 18.19 -18.13 12.84
N GLY A 239 17.95 -17.91 14.14
CA GLY A 239 18.82 -18.43 15.22
C GLY A 239 20.22 -17.81 15.20
N ASP A 240 21.22 -18.62 15.57
CA ASP A 240 22.63 -18.22 15.55
C ASP A 240 23.21 -18.37 14.12
N SER A 241 22.83 -17.45 13.24
CA SER A 241 23.30 -17.41 11.85
C SER A 241 24.51 -16.48 11.69
N SER A 242 24.90 -16.20 10.44
CA SER A 242 25.98 -15.27 10.11
C SER A 242 25.62 -14.43 8.88
N PHE A 243 26.40 -13.37 8.65
CA PHE A 243 26.23 -12.45 7.52
C PHE A 243 26.18 -13.17 6.16
N THR A 244 27.00 -14.21 5.99
CA THR A 244 27.02 -15.00 4.75
C THR A 244 25.94 -16.08 4.74
N GLN A 245 25.71 -16.79 5.85
CA GLN A 245 24.75 -17.89 5.89
C GLN A 245 23.29 -17.41 5.74
N SER A 246 22.97 -16.24 6.31
CA SER A 246 21.68 -15.58 6.15
C SER A 246 21.45 -15.01 4.74
N GLY A 247 22.51 -14.85 3.93
CA GLY A 247 22.44 -14.14 2.66
C GLY A 247 22.37 -12.62 2.79
N TYR A 248 22.60 -12.04 3.97
CA TYR A 248 22.65 -10.58 4.15
C TYR A 248 23.77 -9.95 3.30
N ASN A 249 24.87 -10.67 3.07
CA ASN A 249 25.92 -10.25 2.14
C ASN A 249 25.39 -10.06 0.71
N VAL A 250 24.51 -10.94 0.25
CA VAL A 250 23.87 -10.83 -1.07
C VAL A 250 22.95 -9.60 -1.09
N ARG A 251 22.22 -9.34 0.00
CA ARG A 251 21.38 -8.13 0.09
C ARG A 251 22.19 -6.84 0.02
N VAL A 252 23.35 -6.79 0.66
CA VAL A 252 24.26 -5.64 0.53
C VAL A 252 24.70 -5.45 -0.93
N GLU A 253 25.07 -6.53 -1.61
CA GLU A 253 25.45 -6.49 -3.04
C GLU A 253 24.30 -6.00 -3.94
N ASP A 254 23.07 -6.45 -3.67
CA ASP A 254 21.86 -6.08 -4.43
C ASP A 254 21.59 -4.57 -4.33
N TYR A 255 21.73 -3.98 -3.13
CA TYR A 255 21.29 -2.61 -2.86
C TYR A 255 22.40 -1.55 -2.78
N GLN A 256 23.69 -1.92 -2.83
CA GLN A 256 24.81 -0.96 -2.72
C GLN A 256 24.75 0.22 -3.71
N ASN A 257 24.10 0.02 -4.87
CA ASN A 257 23.95 1.03 -5.93
C ASN A 257 22.50 1.53 -6.09
N TYR A 258 21.60 1.24 -5.12
CA TYR A 258 20.23 1.76 -5.13
C TYR A 258 20.22 3.28 -4.86
N THR A 259 19.24 4.02 -5.37
CA THR A 259 19.28 5.50 -5.31
C THR A 259 18.44 6.13 -4.20
N VAL A 260 17.68 5.32 -3.47
CA VAL A 260 16.83 5.75 -2.36
C VAL A 260 17.14 4.94 -1.09
N PRO A 261 16.75 5.38 0.11
CA PRO A 261 16.99 4.63 1.33
C PRO A 261 16.37 3.23 1.25
N VAL A 262 17.14 2.23 1.70
CA VAL A 262 16.69 0.84 1.83
C VAL A 262 16.79 0.43 3.29
N PHE A 263 15.81 -0.28 3.81
CA PHE A 263 15.82 -0.81 5.17
C PHE A 263 15.01 -2.10 5.25
N PHE A 264 15.19 -2.87 6.33
CA PHE A 264 14.33 -4.01 6.58
C PHE A 264 13.00 -3.53 7.14
N ALA A 265 11.94 -3.58 6.33
CA ALA A 265 10.60 -3.21 6.75
C ALA A 265 10.02 -4.20 7.76
N GLU A 266 10.56 -5.42 7.77
CA GLU A 266 10.40 -6.44 8.81
C GLU A 266 11.67 -7.30 8.91
N TYR A 267 12.04 -7.72 10.11
CA TYR A 267 13.01 -8.79 10.36
C TYR A 267 12.74 -9.48 11.70
N GLY A 268 13.43 -10.60 11.94
CA GLY A 268 13.36 -11.36 13.20
C GLY A 268 12.70 -12.72 13.04
N CYS A 269 13.32 -13.62 12.26
CA CYS A 269 12.84 -14.97 11.99
C CYS A 269 12.61 -15.79 13.28
N ASN A 270 11.43 -16.40 13.44
CA ASN A 270 11.09 -17.19 14.63
C ASN A 270 11.16 -18.72 14.44
N THR A 271 11.59 -19.21 13.27
CA THR A 271 11.58 -20.67 12.96
C THR A 271 12.60 -21.48 13.76
N ALA A 272 13.61 -20.83 14.34
CA ALA A 272 14.62 -21.46 15.20
C ALA A 272 14.24 -21.46 16.69
N GLY A 273 12.99 -21.12 17.04
CA GLY A 273 12.53 -20.97 18.43
C GLY A 273 12.72 -19.55 18.95
N THR A 274 13.07 -19.41 20.24
CA THR A 274 13.35 -18.12 20.87
C THR A 274 14.38 -17.33 20.07
N ARG A 275 14.03 -16.10 19.68
CA ARG A 275 14.86 -15.29 18.78
C ARG A 275 16.02 -14.70 19.52
N LEU A 276 17.22 -14.93 18.99
CA LEU A 276 18.45 -14.40 19.56
C LEU A 276 18.72 -12.95 19.15
N PHE A 277 18.16 -12.51 18.01
CA PHE A 277 18.36 -11.18 17.44
C PHE A 277 19.82 -10.81 17.10
N THR A 278 20.68 -11.81 16.87
CA THR A 278 22.09 -11.61 16.52
C THR A 278 22.30 -10.91 15.17
N GLU A 279 21.26 -10.84 14.33
CA GLU A 279 21.18 -10.01 13.14
C GLU A 279 21.13 -8.51 13.44
N THR A 280 20.63 -8.12 14.63
CA THR A 280 20.44 -6.72 15.01
C THR A 280 21.76 -5.96 15.03
N PRO A 281 22.81 -6.33 15.80
CA PRO A 281 24.09 -5.62 15.75
C PRO A 281 24.74 -5.64 14.37
N VAL A 282 24.48 -6.67 13.56
CA VAL A 282 25.02 -6.78 12.19
C VAL A 282 24.36 -5.76 11.26
N LEU A 283 23.03 -5.57 11.36
CA LEU A 283 22.25 -4.62 10.56
C LEU A 283 22.73 -3.17 10.70
N TYR A 284 23.26 -2.81 11.88
CA TYR A 284 23.81 -1.47 12.14
C TYR A 284 25.35 -1.47 12.23
N GLY A 285 25.98 -2.54 11.77
CA GLY A 285 27.43 -2.71 11.81
C GLY A 285 28.11 -2.35 10.48
N PRO A 286 29.45 -2.37 10.44
CA PRO A 286 30.23 -1.98 9.26
C PRO A 286 29.96 -2.78 7.99
N MET A 287 29.37 -3.99 8.11
CA MET A 287 29.04 -4.83 6.94
C MET A 287 27.78 -4.36 6.22
N MET A 288 26.92 -3.59 6.89
CA MET A 288 25.63 -3.10 6.38
C MET A 288 25.64 -1.57 6.21
N ASP A 289 26.56 -0.88 6.91
CA ASP A 289 26.78 0.56 6.83
C ASP A 289 26.93 1.05 5.38
N GLY A 290 26.27 2.17 5.10
CA GLY A 290 26.28 2.78 3.77
C GLY A 290 25.24 2.22 2.80
N VAL A 291 24.64 1.07 3.09
CA VAL A 291 23.57 0.48 2.25
C VAL A 291 22.21 0.53 2.94
N PHE A 292 22.11 0.01 4.16
CA PHE A 292 20.83 -0.08 4.87
C PHE A 292 20.67 1.02 5.92
N SER A 293 19.44 1.54 6.04
CA SER A 293 19.04 2.58 6.98
C SER A 293 18.43 2.01 8.27
N GLY A 294 18.85 0.80 8.67
CA GLY A 294 18.31 0.07 9.83
C GLY A 294 17.17 -0.88 9.47
N GLY A 295 16.27 -1.12 10.43
CA GLY A 295 15.14 -2.03 10.21
C GLY A 295 14.14 -2.10 11.35
N ILE A 296 13.07 -2.85 11.12
CA ILE A 296 11.89 -2.95 11.97
C ILE A 296 11.67 -4.40 12.41
N VAL A 297 11.68 -4.67 13.72
CA VAL A 297 11.41 -6.01 14.25
C VAL A 297 9.92 -6.32 14.14
N TYR A 298 9.59 -7.51 13.62
CA TYR A 298 8.22 -8.04 13.59
C TYR A 298 8.00 -9.02 14.77
N LEU A 299 7.11 -8.81 15.73
CA LEU A 299 6.31 -7.62 16.02
C LEU A 299 6.18 -7.43 17.55
N TYR A 300 5.62 -6.30 17.99
CA TYR A 300 5.48 -5.98 19.41
C TYR A 300 4.56 -6.97 20.14
N PHE A 301 3.36 -7.22 19.62
CA PHE A 301 2.31 -8.01 20.26
C PHE A 301 2.46 -9.50 19.99
N GLN A 302 2.30 -10.32 21.02
CA GLN A 302 2.24 -11.77 20.90
C GLN A 302 0.88 -12.25 20.43
N GLU A 303 0.91 -12.96 19.31
CA GLU A 303 -0.27 -13.49 18.61
C GLU A 303 -0.07 -14.96 18.27
N ALA A 304 -1.03 -15.55 17.54
CA ALA A 304 -0.97 -16.95 17.10
C ALA A 304 0.27 -17.26 16.24
N ASN A 305 0.85 -16.24 15.60
CA ASN A 305 2.03 -16.34 14.75
C ASN A 305 3.36 -16.49 15.51
N ASN A 306 3.37 -16.35 16.84
CA ASN A 306 4.56 -16.48 17.70
C ASN A 306 5.71 -15.51 17.39
N TYR A 307 5.41 -14.27 17.00
CA TYR A 307 6.41 -13.23 16.74
C TYR A 307 6.48 -12.13 17.81
N GLY A 308 5.69 -12.23 18.90
CA GLY A 308 5.57 -11.15 19.86
C GLY A 308 6.80 -10.94 20.73
N LEU A 309 7.04 -9.69 21.11
CA LEU A 309 7.97 -9.32 22.16
C LEU A 309 7.28 -9.28 23.53
N VAL A 310 5.99 -8.96 23.56
CA VAL A 310 5.20 -8.89 24.79
C VAL A 310 3.84 -9.56 24.63
N SER A 311 3.30 -10.07 25.72
CA SER A 311 1.90 -10.46 25.83
C SER A 311 1.12 -9.39 26.60
N VAL A 312 -0.04 -9.01 26.08
CA VAL A 312 -0.90 -7.98 26.66
C VAL A 312 -2.18 -8.59 27.20
N SER A 313 -2.56 -8.21 28.42
CA SER A 313 -3.86 -8.56 29.02
C SER A 313 -4.44 -7.34 29.71
N GLY A 314 -5.42 -6.70 29.07
CA GLY A 314 -5.98 -5.42 29.50
C GLY A 314 -4.90 -4.34 29.61
N SER A 315 -4.68 -3.81 30.81
CA SER A 315 -3.64 -2.82 31.11
C SER A 315 -2.28 -3.42 31.48
N SER A 316 -2.15 -4.75 31.53
CA SER A 316 -0.93 -5.44 31.94
C SER A 316 -0.13 -5.94 30.74
N VAL A 317 1.19 -5.75 30.79
CA VAL A 317 2.15 -6.21 29.80
C VAL A 317 3.11 -7.19 30.45
N SER A 318 3.29 -8.36 29.83
CA SER A 318 4.29 -9.36 30.21
C SER A 318 5.35 -9.47 29.12
N THR A 319 6.61 -9.18 29.44
CA THR A 319 7.72 -9.35 28.49
C THR A 319 8.00 -10.83 28.24
N LEU A 320 8.24 -11.20 26.98
CA LEU A 320 8.63 -12.54 26.56
C LEU A 320 10.16 -12.66 26.48
N PRO A 321 10.73 -13.88 26.36
CA PRO A 321 12.18 -14.06 26.24
C PRO A 321 12.81 -13.23 25.11
N ASP A 322 12.12 -13.14 23.97
CA ASP A 322 12.52 -12.35 22.81
C ASP A 322 12.73 -10.86 23.13
N PHE A 323 11.93 -10.29 24.04
CA PHE A 323 12.12 -8.90 24.51
C PHE A 323 13.48 -8.73 25.19
N GLY A 324 13.86 -9.67 26.05
CA GLY A 324 15.14 -9.63 26.75
C GLY A 324 16.34 -9.74 25.80
N ASN A 325 16.23 -10.61 24.80
CA ASN A 325 17.26 -10.82 23.78
C ASN A 325 17.41 -9.57 22.89
N LEU A 326 16.30 -9.05 22.35
CA LEU A 326 16.32 -7.83 21.54
C LEU A 326 16.88 -6.66 22.33
N LYS A 327 16.43 -6.46 23.58
CA LYS A 327 16.94 -5.40 24.48
C LYS A 327 18.45 -5.47 24.65
N THR A 328 19.00 -6.69 24.73
CA THR A 328 20.44 -6.91 24.88
C THR A 328 21.18 -6.55 23.59
N GLU A 329 20.73 -7.08 22.46
CA GLU A 329 21.37 -6.87 21.17
C GLU A 329 21.29 -5.41 20.70
N ILE A 330 20.12 -4.78 20.78
CA ILE A 330 19.91 -3.39 20.34
C ILE A 330 20.69 -2.37 21.18
N ALA A 331 21.03 -2.70 22.43
CA ALA A 331 21.85 -1.85 23.29
C ALA A 331 23.32 -1.78 22.84
N THR A 332 23.78 -2.73 22.02
CA THR A 332 25.15 -2.77 21.49
C THR A 332 25.31 -2.00 20.17
N VAL A 333 24.19 -1.63 19.55
CA VAL A 333 24.15 -0.99 18.22
C VAL A 333 24.71 0.44 18.27
N SER A 334 25.69 0.71 17.41
CA SER A 334 26.32 2.02 17.23
C SER A 334 26.70 2.24 15.75
N PRO A 335 25.74 2.58 14.86
CA PRO A 335 26.01 2.74 13.43
C PRO A 335 26.94 3.92 13.15
N SER A 336 27.63 3.87 12.02
CA SER A 336 28.49 4.96 11.56
C SER A 336 27.64 6.11 11.01
N ILE A 337 27.57 7.22 11.76
CA ILE A 337 26.72 8.36 11.42
C ILE A 337 27.46 9.37 10.54
N VAL A 338 26.83 9.84 9.46
CA VAL A 338 27.25 11.05 8.74
C VAL A 338 26.29 12.22 8.96
N THR A 339 26.70 13.43 8.58
CA THR A 339 25.79 14.59 8.53
C THR A 339 25.33 14.85 7.10
N SER A 340 24.12 15.38 6.94
CA SER A 340 23.54 15.75 5.65
C SER A 340 24.38 16.80 4.92
N ALA A 341 25.10 17.65 5.65
CA ALA A 341 26.02 18.64 5.10
C ALA A 341 27.28 18.01 4.50
N SER A 342 27.82 16.95 5.12
CA SER A 342 28.99 16.21 4.62
C SER A 342 28.63 15.13 3.60
N TYR A 343 27.36 14.71 3.56
CA TYR A 343 26.90 13.64 2.68
C TYR A 343 26.58 14.16 1.27
N THR A 344 27.26 13.61 0.27
CA THR A 344 26.95 13.81 -1.15
C THR A 344 26.46 12.47 -1.72
N PRO A 345 25.21 12.38 -2.23
CA PRO A 345 24.71 11.15 -2.85
C PRO A 345 25.62 10.70 -4.00
N SER A 346 26.15 9.49 -3.91
CA SER A 346 26.92 8.85 -4.99
C SER A 346 26.00 8.11 -5.97
N ASN A 347 24.93 7.50 -5.46
CA ASN A 347 23.98 6.72 -6.23
C ASN A 347 22.93 7.65 -6.82
N THR A 348 23.14 8.05 -8.07
CA THR A 348 22.31 9.08 -8.74
C THR A 348 21.63 8.57 -10.01
N VAL A 349 21.95 7.35 -10.45
CA VAL A 349 21.38 6.72 -11.64
C VAL A 349 20.35 5.69 -11.19
N PRO A 350 19.04 5.94 -11.39
CA PRO A 350 18.01 4.98 -11.05
C PRO A 350 18.20 3.65 -11.77
N ARG A 351 17.66 2.57 -11.20
CA ARG A 351 17.70 1.24 -11.83
C ARG A 351 17.01 1.26 -13.19
N SER A 352 17.45 0.37 -14.08
CA SER A 352 16.73 0.14 -15.35
C SER A 352 15.48 -0.69 -15.08
N CYS A 353 14.39 -0.40 -15.79
CA CYS A 353 13.18 -1.22 -15.67
C CYS A 353 13.48 -2.65 -16.17
N PRO A 354 12.94 -3.69 -15.52
CA PRO A 354 13.15 -5.07 -15.95
C PRO A 354 12.67 -5.28 -17.40
N THR A 355 13.54 -5.83 -18.25
CA THR A 355 13.20 -6.21 -19.64
C THR A 355 13.61 -7.65 -19.91
N GLY A 356 12.70 -8.49 -20.38
CA GLY A 356 12.99 -9.88 -20.74
C GLY A 356 13.22 -10.83 -19.55
N TRP A 357 12.73 -10.46 -18.36
CA TRP A 357 12.80 -11.29 -17.16
C TRP A 357 11.68 -12.33 -17.18
N ALA A 358 12.02 -13.61 -17.17
CA ALA A 358 11.02 -14.69 -17.31
C ALA A 358 9.94 -14.68 -16.22
N ASN A 359 10.29 -14.21 -15.01
CA ASN A 359 9.42 -14.21 -13.84
C ASN A 359 8.80 -12.84 -13.53
N PHE A 360 8.96 -11.84 -14.40
CA PHE A 360 8.47 -10.48 -14.15
C PHE A 360 7.86 -9.88 -15.40
N THR A 361 6.53 -9.80 -15.43
CA THR A 361 5.75 -9.47 -16.64
C THR A 361 5.18 -8.06 -16.66
N ALA A 362 5.35 -7.27 -15.58
CA ALA A 362 4.79 -5.93 -15.52
C ALA A 362 5.36 -4.98 -16.58
N ALA A 363 4.47 -4.29 -17.28
CA ALA A 363 4.82 -3.18 -18.14
C ALA A 363 5.23 -1.98 -17.29
N ALA A 364 6.40 -1.40 -17.59
CA ALA A 364 6.90 -0.23 -16.85
C ALA A 364 6.22 1.09 -17.20
N SER A 365 5.59 1.17 -18.37
CA SER A 365 4.91 2.36 -18.88
C SER A 365 3.91 1.98 -19.98
N PRO A 366 2.78 2.69 -20.12
CA PRO A 366 2.28 3.67 -19.15
C PRO A 366 1.92 3.00 -17.82
N LEU A 367 1.69 3.79 -16.77
CA LEU A 367 1.07 3.32 -15.52
C LEU A 367 -0.45 3.56 -15.58
N PRO A 368 -1.27 2.95 -14.69
CA PRO A 368 -2.68 3.30 -14.56
C PRO A 368 -2.92 4.82 -14.44
N PRO A 369 -4.04 5.33 -14.99
CA PRO A 369 -4.38 6.75 -14.85
C PRO A 369 -4.58 7.12 -13.39
N SER A 370 -4.33 8.38 -13.06
CA SER A 370 -4.62 8.91 -11.72
C SER A 370 -6.14 8.88 -11.47
N PRO A 371 -6.60 8.42 -10.29
CA PRO A 371 -8.01 8.44 -9.92
C PRO A 371 -8.60 9.86 -9.94
N ASP A 372 -9.71 10.03 -10.65
CA ASP A 372 -10.43 11.31 -10.79
C ASP A 372 -11.93 11.06 -10.60
N ALA A 373 -12.41 11.27 -9.38
CA ALA A 373 -13.82 11.11 -9.03
C ALA A 373 -14.74 12.04 -9.85
N GLY A 374 -14.27 13.24 -10.21
CA GLY A 374 -15.03 14.18 -11.02
C GLY A 374 -15.23 13.68 -12.45
N LEU A 375 -14.20 13.10 -13.06
CA LEU A 375 -14.28 12.45 -14.37
C LEU A 375 -15.18 11.22 -14.32
N CYS A 376 -15.04 10.38 -13.29
CA CYS A 376 -15.88 9.19 -13.12
C CYS A 376 -17.36 9.53 -13.00
N GLU A 377 -17.69 10.54 -12.20
CA GLU A 377 -19.06 11.01 -12.01
C GLU A 377 -19.62 11.68 -13.27
N CYS A 378 -18.79 12.46 -13.96
CA CYS A 378 -19.13 13.05 -15.26
C CYS A 378 -19.43 11.96 -16.31
N MET A 379 -18.60 10.92 -16.38
CA MET A 379 -18.81 9.77 -17.26
C MET A 379 -20.13 9.09 -16.93
N TYR A 380 -20.36 8.73 -15.68
CA TYR A 380 -21.54 7.97 -15.26
C TYR A 380 -22.86 8.72 -15.51
N ASN A 381 -22.90 10.02 -15.21
CA ASN A 381 -24.09 10.85 -15.46
C ASN A 381 -24.38 11.06 -16.96
N SER A 382 -23.40 10.87 -17.83
CA SER A 382 -23.57 10.98 -19.29
C SER A 382 -24.14 9.72 -19.94
N LEU A 383 -24.28 8.62 -19.19
CA LEU A 383 -24.72 7.34 -19.72
C LEU A 383 -26.23 7.31 -19.92
N GLY A 384 -26.68 6.66 -21.01
CA GLY A 384 -28.10 6.39 -21.28
C GLY A 384 -28.58 5.04 -20.73
N CYS A 385 -27.65 4.13 -20.42
CA CYS A 385 -27.90 2.84 -19.79
C CYS A 385 -26.96 2.65 -18.59
N THR A 386 -27.49 2.28 -17.44
CA THR A 386 -26.71 2.07 -16.21
C THR A 386 -27.15 0.82 -15.46
N VAL A 387 -26.41 0.46 -14.41
CA VAL A 387 -26.79 -0.61 -13.49
C VAL A 387 -28.09 -0.24 -12.77
N ALA A 388 -28.98 -1.20 -12.56
CA ALA A 388 -30.17 -0.98 -11.75
C ALA A 388 -29.84 -0.81 -10.26
N PRO A 389 -30.54 0.06 -9.51
CA PRO A 389 -30.17 0.41 -8.13
C PRO A 389 -30.19 -0.75 -7.13
N ASP A 390 -30.90 -1.84 -7.43
CA ASP A 390 -31.09 -3.01 -6.57
C ASP A 390 -30.14 -4.17 -6.90
N VAL A 391 -29.23 -4.00 -7.87
CA VAL A 391 -28.22 -5.01 -8.21
C VAL A 391 -27.08 -4.96 -7.20
N SER A 392 -26.88 -6.05 -6.47
CA SER A 392 -25.74 -6.25 -5.57
C SER A 392 -24.42 -6.24 -6.34
N GLU A 393 -23.38 -5.63 -5.76
CA GLU A 393 -22.01 -5.65 -6.31
C GLU A 393 -21.46 -7.07 -6.47
N GLU A 394 -21.91 -8.02 -5.63
CA GLU A 394 -21.55 -9.44 -5.75
C GLU A 394 -21.92 -10.03 -7.12
N SER A 395 -22.96 -9.48 -7.76
CA SER A 395 -23.45 -9.92 -9.08
C SER A 395 -22.74 -9.22 -10.24
N TYR A 396 -21.92 -8.21 -9.99
CA TYR A 396 -21.30 -7.42 -11.07
C TYR A 396 -20.33 -8.25 -11.91
N GLY A 397 -19.64 -9.21 -11.29
CA GLY A 397 -18.71 -10.11 -11.99
C GLY A 397 -19.37 -10.87 -13.14
N ASP A 398 -20.60 -11.36 -12.95
CA ASP A 398 -21.34 -12.08 -13.98
C ASP A 398 -21.73 -11.16 -15.15
N LEU A 399 -22.14 -9.92 -14.85
CA LEU A 399 -22.50 -8.93 -15.85
C LEU A 399 -21.27 -8.46 -16.65
N PHE A 400 -20.15 -8.19 -15.98
CA PHE A 400 -18.88 -7.92 -16.65
C PHE A 400 -18.47 -9.09 -17.55
N GLY A 401 -18.50 -10.32 -17.03
CA GLY A 401 -18.14 -11.51 -17.78
C GLY A 401 -18.99 -11.70 -19.04
N TYR A 402 -20.30 -11.43 -18.95
CA TYR A 402 -21.19 -11.47 -20.09
C TYR A 402 -20.86 -10.39 -21.12
N VAL A 403 -20.86 -9.10 -20.72
CA VAL A 403 -20.76 -7.99 -21.67
C VAL A 403 -19.35 -7.85 -22.25
N CYS A 404 -18.31 -8.03 -21.44
CA CYS A 404 -16.93 -8.01 -21.93
C CYS A 404 -16.61 -9.20 -22.86
N GLY A 405 -17.37 -10.31 -22.76
CA GLY A 405 -17.24 -11.45 -23.66
C GLY A 405 -17.89 -11.25 -25.03
N LEU A 406 -18.72 -10.21 -25.20
CA LEU A 406 -19.35 -9.90 -26.48
C LEU A 406 -18.35 -9.19 -27.42
N PRO A 407 -18.47 -9.39 -28.74
CA PRO A 407 -17.67 -8.65 -29.70
C PRO A 407 -18.00 -7.15 -29.62
N GLY A 408 -16.99 -6.30 -29.80
CA GLY A 408 -17.16 -4.84 -29.88
C GLY A 408 -16.38 -4.01 -28.86
N GLY A 409 -15.60 -4.64 -27.97
CA GLY A 409 -14.65 -3.90 -27.12
C GLY A 409 -15.30 -3.04 -26.04
N ALA A 410 -16.48 -3.43 -25.54
CA ALA A 410 -17.24 -2.65 -24.55
C ALA A 410 -16.45 -2.32 -23.27
N CYS A 411 -15.41 -3.12 -22.97
CA CYS A 411 -14.60 -2.99 -21.76
C CYS A 411 -13.24 -2.31 -21.99
N ASP A 412 -12.93 -1.85 -23.21
CA ASP A 412 -11.66 -1.18 -23.51
C ASP A 412 -11.47 0.10 -22.67
N GLY A 413 -12.56 0.81 -22.39
CA GLY A 413 -12.56 2.03 -21.57
C GLY A 413 -12.28 1.78 -20.08
N ILE A 414 -12.39 0.54 -19.60
CA ILE A 414 -12.10 0.16 -18.21
C ILE A 414 -10.95 -0.85 -18.09
N ALA A 415 -10.20 -1.08 -19.18
CA ALA A 415 -9.12 -2.05 -19.19
C ALA A 415 -8.10 -1.77 -18.06
N ALA A 416 -7.58 -2.82 -17.44
CA ALA A 416 -6.62 -2.71 -16.35
C ALA A 416 -5.55 -3.82 -16.45
N ASN A 417 -4.78 -3.83 -17.54
CA ASN A 417 -3.79 -4.89 -17.80
C ASN A 417 -2.37 -4.44 -17.48
N GLY A 418 -1.87 -4.88 -16.32
CA GLY A 418 -0.50 -4.61 -15.88
C GLY A 418 0.61 -5.31 -16.65
N THR A 419 0.30 -6.33 -17.45
CA THR A 419 1.31 -7.02 -18.30
C THR A 419 1.55 -6.25 -19.60
N THR A 420 0.49 -5.72 -20.22
CA THR A 420 0.59 -5.02 -21.50
C THR A 420 0.69 -3.50 -21.34
N GLY A 421 0.45 -2.97 -20.15
CA GLY A 421 0.35 -1.53 -19.91
C GLY A 421 -0.91 -0.92 -20.55
N THR A 422 -1.96 -1.72 -20.70
CA THR A 422 -3.22 -1.28 -21.32
C THR A 422 -4.19 -0.86 -20.23
N TYR A 423 -4.41 0.44 -20.12
CA TYR A 423 -5.31 1.03 -19.14
C TYR A 423 -6.38 1.89 -19.81
N GLY A 424 -7.64 1.55 -19.57
CA GLY A 424 -8.78 2.34 -19.96
C GLY A 424 -8.90 3.58 -19.07
N GLN A 425 -9.39 4.68 -19.65
CA GLN A 425 -9.49 5.97 -18.96
C GLN A 425 -10.57 6.02 -17.88
N PHE A 426 -11.35 4.96 -17.69
CA PHE A 426 -12.34 4.81 -16.64
C PHE A 426 -12.06 3.61 -15.73
N GLY A 427 -10.91 2.94 -15.90
CA GLY A 427 -10.50 1.80 -15.05
C GLY A 427 -10.20 2.18 -13.60
N MET A 428 -10.12 3.49 -13.31
CA MET A 428 -9.96 4.05 -11.97
C MET A 428 -11.28 4.42 -11.29
N CYS A 429 -12.44 4.26 -11.94
CA CYS A 429 -13.75 4.52 -11.32
C CYS A 429 -14.20 3.35 -10.44
N ASN A 430 -15.22 3.53 -9.59
CA ASN A 430 -15.78 2.37 -8.86
C ASN A 430 -16.44 1.35 -9.79
N SER A 431 -16.64 0.15 -9.26
CA SER A 431 -17.25 -1.00 -9.94
C SER A 431 -18.63 -0.66 -10.56
N THR A 432 -19.47 0.11 -9.86
CA THR A 432 -20.79 0.54 -10.36
C THR A 432 -20.66 1.42 -11.60
N GLN A 433 -19.78 2.42 -11.54
CA GLN A 433 -19.53 3.34 -12.64
C GLN A 433 -18.90 2.62 -13.84
N GLN A 434 -17.92 1.74 -13.60
CA GLN A 434 -17.32 0.90 -14.64
C GLN A 434 -18.35 -0.01 -15.31
N LEU A 435 -19.21 -0.67 -14.54
CA LEU A 435 -20.25 -1.53 -15.11
C LEU A 435 -21.27 -0.72 -15.89
N GLY A 436 -21.69 0.44 -15.37
CA GLY A 436 -22.53 1.38 -16.10
C GLY A 436 -21.94 1.75 -17.46
N TYR A 437 -20.65 2.11 -17.50
CA TYR A 437 -19.95 2.41 -18.75
C TYR A 437 -20.04 1.25 -19.75
N VAL A 438 -19.73 0.03 -19.31
CA VAL A 438 -19.71 -1.18 -20.14
C VAL A 438 -21.11 -1.51 -20.70
N LEU A 439 -22.13 -1.47 -19.85
CA LEU A 439 -23.53 -1.66 -20.25
C LEU A 439 -23.96 -0.62 -21.28
N ASN A 440 -23.55 0.65 -21.07
CA ASN A 440 -23.83 1.72 -22.00
C ASN A 440 -23.11 1.55 -23.34
N GLN A 441 -21.87 1.08 -23.37
CA GLN A 441 -21.17 0.80 -24.63
C GLN A 441 -21.91 -0.25 -25.45
N TYR A 442 -22.38 -1.32 -24.81
CA TYR A 442 -23.22 -2.31 -25.48
C TYR A 442 -24.54 -1.70 -25.97
N TYR A 443 -25.24 -0.95 -25.13
CA TYR A 443 -26.49 -0.27 -25.48
C TYR A 443 -26.33 0.65 -26.72
N LEU A 444 -25.25 1.43 -26.77
CA LEU A 444 -24.93 2.28 -27.92
C LEU A 444 -24.61 1.47 -29.17
N ALA A 445 -23.88 0.36 -29.04
CA ALA A 445 -23.59 -0.57 -30.15
C ALA A 445 -24.85 -1.27 -30.70
N GLN A 446 -25.93 -1.31 -29.93
CA GLN A 446 -27.25 -1.80 -30.34
C GLN A 446 -28.21 -0.65 -30.75
N ASP A 447 -27.66 0.44 -31.28
CA ASP A 447 -28.41 1.62 -31.74
C ASP A 447 -29.35 2.21 -30.68
N SER A 448 -28.98 2.10 -29.40
CA SER A 448 -29.76 2.59 -28.26
C SER A 448 -31.17 1.97 -28.16
N SER A 449 -31.34 0.73 -28.63
CA SER A 449 -32.60 -0.01 -28.50
C SER A 449 -32.99 -0.18 -27.02
N PRO A 450 -34.21 0.18 -26.58
CA PRO A 450 -34.63 0.03 -25.18
C PRO A 450 -34.47 -1.39 -24.63
N SER A 451 -34.61 -2.42 -25.47
CA SER A 451 -34.42 -3.82 -25.06
C SER A 451 -32.95 -4.19 -24.82
N ALA A 452 -32.00 -3.40 -25.34
CA ALA A 452 -30.56 -3.63 -25.16
C ALA A 452 -30.05 -3.14 -23.80
N CYS A 453 -30.85 -2.37 -23.05
CA CYS A 453 -30.55 -1.95 -21.68
C CYS A 453 -31.48 -2.65 -20.67
N SER A 454 -31.58 -3.97 -20.76
CA SER A 454 -32.39 -4.76 -19.82
C SER A 454 -31.53 -5.68 -18.97
N PHE A 455 -30.67 -6.51 -19.59
CA PHE A 455 -29.80 -7.47 -18.88
C PHE A 455 -30.54 -8.26 -17.80
N SER A 456 -31.67 -8.85 -18.16
CA SER A 456 -32.55 -9.57 -17.23
C SER A 456 -33.04 -8.73 -16.04
N GLY A 457 -33.18 -7.42 -16.22
CA GLY A 457 -33.56 -6.46 -15.19
C GLY A 457 -32.38 -5.83 -14.43
N SER A 458 -31.14 -6.21 -14.73
CA SER A 458 -29.95 -5.69 -14.04
C SER A 458 -29.47 -4.33 -14.56
N ALA A 459 -30.07 -3.81 -15.63
CA ALA A 459 -29.78 -2.50 -16.15
C ALA A 459 -31.07 -1.70 -16.39
N VAL A 460 -30.95 -0.37 -16.35
CA VAL A 460 -32.05 0.56 -16.61
C VAL A 460 -31.57 1.67 -17.53
N THR A 461 -32.48 2.17 -18.36
CA THR A 461 -32.25 3.40 -19.11
C THR A 461 -32.44 4.62 -18.22
N GLN A 462 -31.58 5.62 -18.37
CA GLN A 462 -31.73 6.92 -17.71
C GLN A 462 -31.60 8.08 -18.70
N ALA A 463 -31.98 9.28 -18.27
CA ALA A 463 -31.77 10.49 -19.07
C ALA A 463 -30.28 10.87 -19.03
N ALA A 464 -29.58 10.67 -20.14
CA ALA A 464 -28.18 11.05 -20.29
C ALA A 464 -28.00 12.58 -20.15
N ALA A 465 -27.21 13.01 -19.18
CA ALA A 465 -26.83 14.41 -19.05
C ALA A 465 -25.90 14.80 -20.21
N THR A 466 -26.11 15.97 -20.80
CA THR A 466 -25.18 16.52 -21.81
C THR A 466 -23.95 17.09 -21.10
N PRO A 467 -22.73 16.55 -21.30
CA PRO A 467 -21.54 17.08 -20.67
C PRO A 467 -21.30 18.55 -21.04
N SER A 468 -20.87 19.37 -20.08
CA SER A 468 -20.54 20.78 -20.30
C SER A 468 -19.29 21.19 -19.53
N GLY A 469 -18.66 22.31 -19.91
CA GLY A 469 -17.45 22.81 -19.26
C GLY A 469 -16.31 21.78 -19.23
N SER A 470 -15.64 21.69 -18.08
CA SER A 470 -14.52 20.76 -17.84
C SER A 470 -14.90 19.29 -18.06
N CYS A 471 -16.12 18.90 -17.67
CA CYS A 471 -16.61 17.53 -17.85
C CYS A 471 -16.63 17.11 -19.33
N ARG A 472 -17.07 18.01 -20.23
CA ARG A 472 -17.01 17.75 -21.68
C ARG A 472 -15.57 17.60 -22.17
N ASP A 473 -14.68 18.47 -21.72
CA ASP A 473 -13.30 18.51 -22.19
C ASP A 473 -12.52 17.26 -21.70
N GLN A 474 -12.74 16.84 -20.45
CA GLN A 474 -12.14 15.62 -19.88
C GLN A 474 -12.68 14.35 -20.56
N LEU A 475 -14.00 14.22 -20.78
CA LEU A 475 -14.56 13.07 -21.50
C LEU A 475 -14.06 13.00 -22.94
N SER A 476 -13.91 14.14 -23.62
CA SER A 476 -13.38 14.17 -24.98
C SER A 476 -11.93 13.67 -25.03
N SER A 477 -11.11 14.06 -24.06
CA SER A 477 -9.72 13.62 -23.92
C SER A 477 -9.64 12.12 -23.62
N ALA A 478 -10.48 11.64 -22.69
CA ALA A 478 -10.58 10.22 -22.37
C ALA A 478 -10.98 9.38 -23.60
N SER A 479 -11.97 9.84 -24.37
CA SER A 479 -12.44 9.16 -25.58
C SER A 479 -11.36 9.03 -26.65
N VAL A 480 -10.55 10.09 -26.85
CA VAL A 480 -9.42 10.08 -27.77
C VAL A 480 -8.36 9.07 -27.33
N ALA A 481 -8.03 9.03 -26.02
CA ALA A 481 -7.07 8.10 -25.47
C ALA A 481 -7.53 6.64 -25.63
N ILE A 482 -8.80 6.33 -25.35
CA ILE A 482 -9.39 4.99 -25.54
C ILE A 482 -9.27 4.56 -27.02
N SER A 483 -9.61 5.46 -27.95
CA SER A 483 -9.52 5.20 -29.39
C SER A 483 -8.08 4.94 -29.84
N ALA A 484 -7.11 5.63 -29.25
CA ALA A 484 -5.68 5.42 -29.54
C ALA A 484 -5.18 4.07 -29.01
N SER A 485 -5.66 3.61 -27.85
CA SER A 485 -5.30 2.30 -27.29
C SER A 485 -5.88 1.12 -28.09
N GLY A 486 -7.05 1.28 -28.72
CA GLY A 486 -7.66 0.25 -29.59
C GLY A 486 -7.08 0.17 -31.02
N GLY A 487 -6.24 1.14 -31.42
CA GLY A 487 -5.78 1.34 -32.80
C GLY A 487 -4.48 0.66 -33.21
N SER A 488 -3.95 -0.32 -32.45
CA SER A 488 -2.69 -1.01 -32.75
C SER A 488 -2.83 -2.12 -33.83
N GLY A 489 -3.70 -1.92 -34.82
CA GLY A 489 -3.83 -2.71 -36.05
C GLY A 489 -3.54 -1.83 -37.27
N GLY A 490 -2.28 -1.44 -37.45
CA GLY A 490 -1.87 -0.49 -38.50
C GLY A 490 -2.17 -0.97 -39.93
N SER A 491 -3.04 -0.23 -40.62
CA SER A 491 -3.24 -0.31 -42.06
C SER A 491 -2.02 0.30 -42.77
N ARG A 492 -1.15 -0.53 -43.35
CA ARG A 492 -0.15 -0.07 -44.33
C ARG A 492 -0.67 -0.35 -45.73
N GLY A 493 -0.98 0.72 -46.46
CA GLY A 493 -1.18 0.64 -47.91
C GLY A 493 0.11 0.25 -48.61
N SER A 494 0.05 -0.75 -49.47
CA SER A 494 0.99 -0.94 -50.57
C SER A 494 0.33 -1.71 -51.71
N SER A 495 0.51 -1.15 -52.90
CA SER A 495 0.28 -1.70 -54.24
C SER A 495 0.77 -3.14 -54.39
N GLY A 496 0.04 -3.90 -55.23
CA GLY A 496 0.13 -5.34 -55.31
C GLY A 496 1.37 -5.95 -55.95
N ALA A 497 1.56 -7.23 -55.64
CA ALA A 497 2.11 -8.26 -56.51
C ALA A 497 1.65 -9.62 -55.96
N SER A 498 1.09 -10.46 -56.83
CA SER A 498 0.58 -11.78 -56.55
C SER A 498 1.69 -12.82 -56.41
N SER A 499 1.67 -13.63 -55.34
CA SER A 499 2.18 -15.00 -55.37
C SER A 499 1.60 -15.83 -54.21
N SER A 500 1.10 -17.01 -54.56
CA SER A 500 0.40 -17.99 -53.74
C SER A 500 1.29 -18.83 -52.82
N SER A 501 0.88 -18.98 -51.56
CA SER A 501 1.04 -20.24 -50.80
C SER A 501 0.02 -20.29 -49.65
N ALA A 502 -0.70 -21.40 -49.55
CA ALA A 502 -1.85 -21.63 -48.68
C ALA A 502 -1.51 -21.48 -47.17
N GLY A 503 -2.44 -20.85 -46.44
CA GLY A 503 -2.28 -20.45 -45.06
C GLY A 503 -2.50 -21.57 -44.03
N ALA A 504 -1.70 -21.52 -42.98
CA ALA A 504 -2.04 -22.06 -41.68
C ALA A 504 -2.89 -21.03 -40.93
N THR A 505 -4.12 -21.41 -40.58
CA THR A 505 -5.03 -20.63 -39.74
C THR A 505 -4.49 -20.56 -38.31
N GLY A 506 -4.05 -19.37 -37.88
CA GLY A 506 -3.80 -19.05 -36.48
C GLY A 506 -5.13 -18.90 -35.74
N MET A 507 -5.42 -19.83 -34.83
CA MET A 507 -6.54 -19.74 -33.91
C MET A 507 -6.19 -18.78 -32.77
N ASN A 508 -6.93 -17.68 -32.67
CA ASN A 508 -6.97 -16.82 -31.49
C ASN A 508 -7.83 -17.54 -30.44
N ASN A 509 -7.21 -18.40 -29.62
CA ASN A 509 -7.86 -18.98 -28.45
C ASN A 509 -7.54 -18.10 -27.24
N VAL A 510 -8.51 -17.28 -26.84
CA VAL A 510 -8.59 -16.70 -25.50
C VAL A 510 -8.91 -17.86 -24.55
N ILE A 511 -7.90 -18.31 -23.80
CA ILE A 511 -8.10 -19.32 -22.76
C ILE A 511 -8.52 -18.57 -21.49
N HIS A 512 -9.83 -18.54 -21.21
CA HIS A 512 -10.33 -18.30 -19.87
C HIS A 512 -10.24 -19.61 -19.08
N PRO A 513 -9.52 -19.70 -17.95
CA PRO A 513 -9.70 -20.81 -17.04
C PRO A 513 -10.98 -20.56 -16.24
N ALA A 514 -12.09 -21.16 -16.67
CA ALA A 514 -13.24 -21.38 -15.82
C ALA A 514 -12.84 -22.40 -14.74
N ILE A 515 -12.47 -21.93 -13.55
CA ILE A 515 -12.20 -22.78 -12.40
C ILE A 515 -13.56 -23.25 -11.86
N GLY A 516 -14.04 -24.37 -12.40
CA GLY A 516 -15.24 -25.04 -11.92
C GLY A 516 -15.09 -25.45 -10.45
N SER A 517 -16.21 -25.49 -9.75
CA SER A 517 -16.41 -25.81 -8.32
C SER A 517 -15.72 -27.09 -7.81
N LEU A 518 -15.22 -27.96 -8.70
CA LEU A 518 -14.43 -29.13 -8.35
C LEU A 518 -12.99 -28.80 -7.91
N ALA A 519 -12.39 -27.74 -8.45
CA ALA A 519 -11.03 -27.31 -8.09
C ALA A 519 -11.02 -26.64 -6.70
N PHE A 520 -12.06 -25.88 -6.35
CA PHE A 520 -12.24 -25.31 -5.01
C PHE A 520 -12.29 -26.41 -3.92
N TRP A 521 -12.99 -27.53 -4.19
CA TRP A 521 -13.03 -28.66 -3.27
C TRP A 521 -11.68 -29.39 -3.13
N LEU A 522 -10.86 -29.45 -4.19
CA LEU A 522 -9.51 -30.01 -4.13
C LEU A 522 -8.53 -29.09 -3.38
N PHE A 523 -8.69 -27.77 -3.47
CA PHE A 523 -7.88 -26.80 -2.72
C PHE A 523 -8.22 -26.78 -1.22
N VAL A 524 -9.50 -26.91 -0.84
CA VAL A 524 -9.90 -27.03 0.57
C VAL A 524 -9.36 -28.32 1.19
N GLN A 525 -9.33 -29.43 0.45
CA GLN A 525 -8.75 -30.70 0.93
C GLN A 525 -7.22 -30.62 1.09
N LEU A 526 -6.50 -29.95 0.18
CA LEU A 526 -5.05 -29.73 0.30
C LEU A 526 -4.70 -28.78 1.45
N ALA A 527 -5.50 -27.75 1.71
CA ALA A 527 -5.34 -26.88 2.87
C ALA A 527 -5.60 -27.61 4.21
N VAL A 528 -6.58 -28.52 4.26
CA VAL A 528 -6.84 -29.35 5.44
C VAL A 528 -5.75 -30.40 5.67
N VAL A 529 -5.19 -31.00 4.61
CA VAL A 529 -4.06 -31.95 4.74
C VAL A 529 -2.76 -31.25 5.13
N SER A 530 -2.53 -30.03 4.65
CA SER A 530 -1.46 -29.14 5.11
C SER A 530 -1.63 -28.74 6.58
N GLY A 531 -2.85 -28.41 7.00
CA GLY A 531 -3.17 -28.08 8.39
C GLY A 531 -3.03 -29.26 9.36
N ILE A 532 -3.34 -30.49 8.94
CA ILE A 532 -3.15 -31.70 9.76
C ILE A 532 -1.68 -32.12 9.83
N GLY A 533 -0.88 -31.86 8.79
CA GLY A 533 0.57 -32.09 8.79
C GLY A 533 1.33 -31.25 9.81
N MET A 534 0.85 -30.04 10.12
CA MET A 534 1.44 -29.16 11.15
C MET A 534 0.99 -29.48 12.59
N ILE A 535 0.02 -30.38 12.79
CA ILE A 535 -0.43 -30.81 14.13
C ILE A 535 0.30 -32.08 14.59
N MET A 536 1.08 -32.73 13.72
CA MET A 536 1.83 -33.96 14.02
C MET A 536 3.37 -33.84 13.95
N LEU A 537 3.94 -32.63 14.00
CA LEU A 537 5.38 -32.41 14.13
C LEU A 537 5.70 -31.42 15.25
#